data_AF-A0A540X4E2-F1
#
_entry.id   AF-A0A540X4E2-F1
#
_cell.length_a   1.000
_cell.length_b   1.000
_cell.length_c   1.000
_cell.angle_alpha   90.00
_cell.angle_beta   90.00
_cell.angle_gamma   90.00
#
_symmetry.space_group_name_H-M   'P 1'
#
loop_
_entity.id
_entity.type
_entity.pdbx_description
1 polymer ?
#
loop_
_entity_poly.entity_id
_entity_poly.type
_entity_poly.pdbx_seq_one_letter_code
_entity_poly.pdbx_strand_id
1 'polypeptide(L)'
;MLIDIYSKRSIEERSLEHVIPNFLGGRLTSDCIVDGAVNRHFSAMEAVLAEELRFFTASLDARSHRRPGDHPPSLEVQSVDGEKLVIESGRGIRLVPGPLNVEIVGRKVTITGAPPDEQVVRKALERKLAKAGISFDIEKAMETIRPQIVPRLRPAPAIRSSFNIWHDVPYRVAAKIAFNLLGANEPQLVLGDEFDSIRQFILNGAQPTVHPVEVCSLDLRGSETNPIGELDHLAMVCGDASTREVIGVVTYFGVLSFLIKLADCSLNGDFCYSYRVDQFGRRDRVNGESEARLRVPRFGECSRLSFEEGCDLAIAQVKSLFVDVHRLQLDGWFGSVTERHWAKALSGAPGKELSDEDLQRIIALYVEEITTGLMPRIEAASRRRREEAEVEFFEMLKKRDET
;
A
#
# COMPACT_ATOMS: atom_id res chain seq x y z
N MET A 1 -19.74 -26.25 22.12
CA MET A 1 -19.37 -24.93 22.67
C MET A 1 -18.18 -24.45 21.88
N LEU A 2 -18.22 -23.23 21.32
CA LEU A 2 -17.10 -22.70 20.55
C LEU A 2 -16.01 -22.23 21.52
N ILE A 3 -14.76 -22.51 21.19
CA ILE A 3 -13.60 -22.15 22.01
C ILE A 3 -12.78 -21.14 21.21
N ASP A 4 -12.43 -20.03 21.85
CA ASP A 4 -11.52 -19.03 21.31
C ASP A 4 -10.11 -19.64 21.19
N ILE A 5 -9.55 -19.63 19.98
CA ILE A 5 -8.28 -20.29 19.66
C ILE A 5 -7.07 -19.61 20.33
N TYR A 6 -7.22 -18.39 20.83
CA TYR A 6 -6.17 -17.61 21.49
C TYR A 6 -6.22 -17.76 23.01
N SER A 7 -7.39 -17.65 23.61
CA SER A 7 -7.57 -17.70 25.07
C SER A 7 -7.86 -19.09 25.61
N LYS A 8 -8.20 -20.06 24.74
CA LYS A 8 -8.69 -21.41 25.09
C LYS A 8 -9.96 -21.39 25.96
N ARG A 9 -10.70 -20.28 25.97
CA ARG A 9 -11.95 -20.13 26.72
C ARG A 9 -13.14 -20.20 25.78
N SER A 10 -14.32 -20.45 26.35
CA SER A 10 -15.57 -20.41 25.59
C SER A 10 -15.79 -19.03 25.00
N ILE A 11 -16.23 -18.97 23.73
CA ILE A 11 -16.65 -17.72 23.09
C ILE A 11 -17.98 -17.28 23.69
N GLU A 12 -18.00 -16.12 24.33
CA GLU A 12 -19.18 -15.50 24.94
C GLU A 12 -19.82 -14.51 23.95
N GLU A 13 -19.01 -13.75 23.23
CA GLU A 13 -19.43 -12.78 22.22
C GLU A 13 -18.88 -13.19 20.85
N ARG A 14 -19.75 -13.59 19.92
CA ARG A 14 -19.28 -13.89 18.55
C ARG A 14 -18.81 -12.63 17.85
N SER A 15 -17.71 -12.74 17.14
CA SER A 15 -17.19 -11.69 16.28
C SER A 15 -16.80 -12.24 14.93
N LEU A 16 -17.16 -11.54 13.85
CA LEU A 16 -16.68 -11.86 12.51
C LEU A 16 -15.23 -11.41 12.38
N GLU A 17 -14.33 -12.38 12.42
CA GLU A 17 -12.91 -12.13 12.37
C GLU A 17 -12.33 -12.42 10.99
N HIS A 18 -11.57 -11.48 10.43
CA HIS A 18 -10.96 -11.64 9.12
C HIS A 18 -9.65 -12.44 9.22
N VAL A 19 -9.38 -13.31 8.23
CA VAL A 19 -8.07 -13.98 8.11
C VAL A 19 -7.02 -12.95 7.69
N ILE A 20 -7.17 -12.33 6.52
CA ILE A 20 -6.39 -11.16 6.09
C ILE A 20 -7.21 -9.90 6.41
N PRO A 21 -6.64 -8.87 7.07
CA PRO A 21 -7.36 -7.67 7.46
C PRO A 21 -8.13 -7.01 6.31
N ASN A 22 -9.31 -6.48 6.62
CA ASN A 22 -10.19 -5.88 5.60
C ASN A 22 -9.55 -4.69 4.86
N PHE A 23 -8.64 -3.92 5.50
CA PHE A 23 -7.96 -2.81 4.82
C PHE A 23 -7.02 -3.27 3.71
N LEU A 24 -6.64 -4.56 3.70
CA LEU A 24 -5.92 -5.26 2.63
C LEU A 24 -6.86 -6.04 1.71
N GLY A 25 -8.16 -5.72 1.70
CA GLY A 25 -9.13 -6.35 0.81
C GLY A 25 -9.62 -7.75 1.21
N GLY A 26 -9.19 -8.29 2.36
CA GLY A 26 -9.59 -9.62 2.81
C GLY A 26 -11.09 -9.76 3.11
N ARG A 27 -11.68 -10.86 2.64
CA ARG A 27 -13.12 -11.19 2.76
C ARG A 27 -13.41 -12.47 3.52
N LEU A 28 -12.45 -13.39 3.56
CA LEU A 28 -12.57 -14.62 4.34
C LEU A 28 -12.62 -14.25 5.81
N THR A 29 -13.77 -14.58 6.42
CA THR A 29 -14.06 -14.32 7.82
C THR A 29 -14.47 -15.61 8.51
N SER A 30 -14.28 -15.66 9.82
CA SER A 30 -14.75 -16.74 10.67
C SER A 30 -15.39 -16.15 11.93
N ASP A 31 -16.56 -16.65 12.32
CA ASP A 31 -17.28 -16.25 13.54
C ASP A 31 -17.04 -17.21 14.72
N CYS A 32 -16.15 -18.19 14.54
CA CYS A 32 -16.00 -19.32 15.46
C CYS A 32 -14.60 -19.48 16.06
N ILE A 33 -13.65 -18.61 15.71
CA ILE A 33 -12.25 -18.72 16.15
C ILE A 33 -11.85 -17.73 17.25
N VAL A 34 -12.51 -16.57 17.34
CA VAL A 34 -12.12 -15.48 18.26
C VAL A 34 -13.34 -14.89 18.96
N ASP A 35 -13.22 -14.67 20.26
CA ASP A 35 -14.19 -13.96 21.08
C ASP A 35 -14.14 -12.44 20.83
N GLY A 36 -15.28 -11.77 20.93
CA GLY A 36 -15.40 -10.33 20.70
C GLY A 36 -14.45 -9.48 21.54
N ALA A 37 -14.15 -9.88 22.78
CA ALA A 37 -13.17 -9.17 23.62
C ALA A 37 -11.75 -9.27 23.08
N VAL A 38 -11.33 -10.46 22.63
CA VAL A 38 -10.02 -10.67 22.01
C VAL A 38 -9.95 -9.96 20.66
N ASN A 39 -11.02 -9.97 19.87
CA ASN A 39 -10.99 -9.30 18.57
C ASN A 39 -10.84 -7.77 18.68
N ARG A 40 -11.45 -7.15 19.69
CA ARG A 40 -11.24 -5.72 19.97
C ARG A 40 -9.78 -5.39 20.26
N HIS A 41 -9.04 -6.28 20.92
CA HIS A 41 -7.61 -6.12 21.13
C HIS A 41 -6.85 -6.16 19.80
N PHE A 42 -7.20 -7.08 18.89
CA PHE A 42 -6.57 -7.18 17.57
C PHE A 42 -6.77 -5.96 16.68
N SER A 43 -7.91 -5.28 16.81
CA SER A 43 -8.19 -4.05 16.06
C SER A 43 -7.11 -2.96 16.26
N ALA A 44 -6.52 -2.87 17.46
CA ALA A 44 -5.44 -1.91 17.73
C ALA A 44 -4.13 -2.30 17.03
N MET A 45 -3.80 -3.59 16.99
CA MET A 45 -2.62 -4.08 16.28
C MET A 45 -2.75 -3.93 14.76
N GLU A 46 -3.93 -4.24 14.22
CA GLU A 46 -4.21 -4.06 12.80
C GLU A 46 -4.15 -2.58 12.38
N ALA A 47 -4.54 -1.66 13.26
CA ALA A 47 -4.39 -0.22 13.00
C ALA A 47 -2.92 0.20 12.87
N VAL A 48 -2.01 -0.39 13.65
CA VAL A 48 -0.56 -0.14 13.52
C VAL A 48 -0.06 -0.66 12.16
N LEU A 49 -0.41 -1.91 11.79
CA LEU A 49 -0.04 -2.43 10.47
C LEU A 49 -0.63 -1.58 9.34
N ALA A 50 -1.87 -1.11 9.48
CA ALA A 50 -2.51 -0.25 8.49
C ALA A 50 -1.79 1.10 8.33
N GLU A 51 -1.29 1.68 9.41
CA GLU A 51 -0.47 2.91 9.36
C GLU A 51 0.88 2.66 8.69
N GLU A 52 1.57 1.57 9.03
CA GLU A 52 2.84 1.18 8.40
C GLU A 52 2.66 0.93 6.89
N LEU A 53 1.60 0.21 6.50
CA LEU A 53 1.29 -0.08 5.09
C LEU A 53 0.56 1.08 4.38
N ARG A 54 0.33 2.22 5.06
CA ARG A 54 -0.48 3.32 4.51
C ARG A 54 0.12 3.90 3.24
N PHE A 55 1.44 3.98 3.16
CA PHE A 55 2.12 4.46 1.95
C PHE A 55 1.78 3.60 0.73
N PHE A 56 1.89 2.27 0.85
CA PHE A 56 1.60 1.36 -0.26
C PHE A 56 0.11 1.32 -0.57
N THR A 57 -0.75 1.21 0.45
CA THR A 57 -2.20 1.20 0.23
C THR A 57 -2.69 2.47 -0.47
N ALA A 58 -2.23 3.64 -0.04
CA ALA A 58 -2.57 4.91 -0.69
C ALA A 58 -1.99 4.97 -2.10
N SER A 59 -0.72 4.62 -2.29
CA SER A 59 -0.04 4.75 -3.59
C SER A 59 -0.55 3.79 -4.66
N LEU A 60 -0.97 2.60 -4.27
CA LEU A 60 -1.45 1.54 -5.15
C LEU A 60 -2.98 1.55 -5.32
N ASP A 61 -3.70 2.51 -4.71
CA ASP A 61 -5.16 2.48 -4.61
C ASP A 61 -5.70 1.14 -4.08
N ALA A 62 -5.02 0.58 -3.06
CA ALA A 62 -5.39 -0.71 -2.48
C ALA A 62 -6.66 -0.57 -1.65
N ARG A 63 -7.82 -0.82 -2.28
CA ARG A 63 -9.14 -0.63 -1.68
C ARG A 63 -9.50 -1.72 -0.67
N SER A 64 -10.21 -1.27 0.37
CA SER A 64 -10.88 -2.10 1.37
C SER A 64 -12.06 -2.87 0.76
N HIS A 65 -12.28 -4.11 1.20
CA HIS A 65 -13.44 -4.88 0.72
C HIS A 65 -14.77 -4.29 1.19
N ARG A 66 -14.85 -3.77 2.42
CA ARG A 66 -16.09 -3.15 2.95
C ARG A 66 -16.52 -1.91 2.16
N ARG A 67 -15.59 -1.23 1.49
CA ARG A 67 -15.86 -0.02 0.71
C ARG A 67 -15.11 -0.07 -0.62
N PRO A 68 -15.49 -0.97 -1.54
CA PRO A 68 -14.73 -1.21 -2.76
C PRO A 68 -14.86 -0.05 -3.77
N GLY A 69 -15.87 0.80 -3.61
CA GLY A 69 -16.03 2.04 -4.36
C GLY A 69 -15.11 3.16 -3.87
N ASP A 70 -14.70 3.12 -2.61
CA ASP A 70 -13.97 4.20 -1.97
C ASP A 70 -12.47 4.03 -2.16
N HIS A 71 -11.80 5.12 -2.51
CA HIS A 71 -10.35 5.20 -2.50
C HIS A 71 -9.83 5.16 -1.06
N PRO A 72 -8.63 4.61 -0.81
CA PRO A 72 -7.93 4.83 0.45
C PRO A 72 -7.79 6.33 0.76
N PRO A 73 -7.71 6.72 2.04
CA PRO A 73 -7.44 8.10 2.40
C PRO A 73 -6.14 8.61 1.78
N SER A 74 -6.14 9.86 1.31
CA SER A 74 -4.93 10.51 0.82
C SER A 74 -3.86 10.59 1.90
N LEU A 75 -2.59 10.51 1.48
CA LEU A 75 -1.46 10.50 2.39
C LEU A 75 -0.58 11.73 2.21
N GLU A 76 -0.38 12.50 3.27
CA GLU A 76 0.65 13.54 3.29
C GLU A 76 2.04 12.92 3.46
N VAL A 77 2.96 13.26 2.57
CA VAL A 77 4.36 12.82 2.60
C VAL A 77 5.31 14.00 2.36
N GLN A 78 6.59 13.80 2.66
CA GLN A 78 7.64 14.77 2.36
C GLN A 78 8.60 14.22 1.29
N SER A 79 8.91 15.03 0.28
CA SER A 79 9.97 14.68 -0.68
C SER A 79 11.35 14.69 -0.04
N VAL A 80 12.34 14.09 -0.72
CA VAL A 80 13.75 14.17 -0.28
C VAL A 80 14.25 15.62 -0.22
N ASP A 81 13.69 16.50 -1.06
CA ASP A 81 13.98 17.94 -1.13
C ASP A 81 13.18 18.78 -0.11
N GLY A 82 12.34 18.14 0.71
CA GLY A 82 11.60 18.80 1.78
C GLY A 82 10.22 19.32 1.39
N GLU A 83 9.78 19.15 0.14
CA GLU A 83 8.44 19.54 -0.31
C GLU A 83 7.36 18.70 0.36
N LYS A 84 6.28 19.34 0.80
CA LYS A 84 5.11 18.63 1.33
C LYS A 84 4.18 18.24 0.20
N LEU A 85 3.78 16.97 0.17
CA LEU A 85 3.05 16.35 -0.92
C LEU A 85 1.82 15.62 -0.39
N VAL A 86 0.82 15.46 -1.24
CA VAL A 86 -0.35 14.61 -1.00
C VAL A 86 -0.39 13.54 -2.08
N ILE A 87 -0.34 12.28 -1.67
CA ILE A 87 -0.60 11.13 -2.52
C ILE A 87 -2.12 10.97 -2.63
N GLU A 88 -2.64 11.16 -3.84
CA GLU A 88 -4.02 10.85 -4.17
C GLU A 88 -4.10 9.44 -4.76
N SER A 89 -4.83 8.56 -4.09
CA SER A 89 -4.91 7.15 -4.46
C SER A 89 -5.38 6.96 -5.90
N GLY A 90 -4.53 6.29 -6.68
CA GLY A 90 -4.77 5.98 -8.10
C GLY A 90 -4.70 7.17 -9.06
N ARG A 91 -4.38 8.39 -8.58
CA ARG A 91 -4.43 9.61 -9.40
C ARG A 91 -3.08 10.33 -9.55
N GLY A 92 -2.15 10.09 -8.62
CA GLY A 92 -0.80 10.67 -8.64
C GLY A 92 -0.53 11.52 -7.39
N ILE A 93 0.42 12.45 -7.49
CA ILE A 93 0.83 13.30 -6.37
C ILE A 93 0.55 14.76 -6.69
N ARG A 94 0.08 15.51 -5.70
CA ARG A 94 0.05 16.97 -5.74
C ARG A 94 0.85 17.56 -4.59
N LEU A 95 1.21 18.83 -4.70
CA LEU A 95 1.73 19.58 -3.56
C LEU A 95 0.64 19.72 -2.48
N VAL A 96 1.04 19.68 -1.21
CA VAL A 96 0.18 20.19 -0.14
C VAL A 96 -0.15 21.64 -0.50
N PRO A 97 -1.42 22.04 -0.53
CA PRO A 97 -1.79 23.37 -0.95
C PRO A 97 -1.09 24.39 -0.05
N GLY A 98 -0.41 25.35 -0.67
CA GLY A 98 0.03 26.53 0.06
C GLY A 98 -1.18 27.28 0.64
N PRO A 99 -0.96 28.17 1.63
CA PRO A 99 -2.05 28.99 2.14
C PRO A 99 -2.70 29.76 1.00
N LEU A 100 -4.02 29.62 0.86
CA LEU A 100 -4.79 30.38 -0.09
C LEU A 100 -4.97 31.79 0.49
N ASN A 101 -4.33 32.78 -0.11
CA ASN A 101 -4.50 34.15 0.31
C ASN A 101 -5.62 34.78 -0.51
N VAL A 102 -6.69 35.19 0.19
CA VAL A 102 -7.79 35.93 -0.41
C VAL A 102 -7.74 37.33 0.18
N GLU A 103 -7.53 38.30 -0.72
CA GLU A 103 -7.58 39.72 -0.44
C GLU A 103 -8.81 40.33 -1.10
N ILE A 104 -9.53 41.16 -0.36
CA ILE A 104 -10.71 41.86 -0.84
C ILE A 104 -10.43 43.36 -0.71
N VAL A 105 -10.32 44.04 -1.84
CA VAL A 105 -10.10 45.50 -1.90
C VAL A 105 -11.25 46.11 -2.69
N GLY A 106 -12.18 46.75 -1.98
CA GLY A 106 -13.42 47.27 -2.57
C GLY A 106 -14.27 46.14 -3.17
N ARG A 107 -14.50 46.17 -4.49
CA ARG A 107 -15.22 45.13 -5.25
C ARG A 107 -14.30 44.12 -5.95
N LYS A 108 -12.98 44.24 -5.75
CA LYS A 108 -12.00 43.34 -6.37
C LYS A 108 -11.61 42.27 -5.37
N VAL A 109 -11.75 41.01 -5.78
CA VAL A 109 -11.23 39.84 -5.06
C VAL A 109 -9.96 39.38 -5.76
N THR A 110 -8.85 39.35 -5.03
CA THR A 110 -7.59 38.78 -5.49
C THR A 110 -7.34 37.49 -4.73
N ILE A 111 -7.16 36.39 -5.46
CA ILE A 111 -6.83 35.09 -4.90
C ILE A 111 -5.43 34.74 -5.35
N THR A 112 -4.53 34.52 -4.39
CA THR A 112 -3.16 34.06 -4.65
C THR A 112 -2.93 32.73 -3.93
N GLY A 113 -2.35 31.76 -4.64
CA GLY A 113 -2.09 30.42 -4.12
C GLY A 113 -2.36 29.33 -5.13
N ALA A 114 -2.10 28.08 -4.75
CA ALA A 114 -2.34 26.89 -5.55
C ALA A 114 -3.37 25.99 -4.84
N PRO A 115 -4.68 26.24 -5.03
CA PRO A 115 -5.73 25.41 -4.45
C PRO A 115 -5.66 23.97 -4.98
N PRO A 116 -6.00 22.96 -4.16
CA PRO A 116 -6.10 21.57 -4.63
C PRO A 116 -7.37 21.34 -5.46
N ASP A 117 -8.46 22.03 -5.12
CA ASP A 117 -9.78 21.82 -5.69
C ASP A 117 -10.68 23.07 -5.53
N GLU A 118 -11.85 22.99 -6.17
CA GLU A 118 -12.87 24.03 -6.16
C GLU A 118 -13.45 24.31 -4.76
N GLN A 119 -13.63 23.26 -3.93
CA GLN A 119 -14.24 23.40 -2.60
C GLN A 119 -13.35 24.20 -1.66
N VAL A 120 -12.04 24.02 -1.74
CA VAL A 120 -11.08 24.77 -0.92
C VAL A 120 -11.12 26.25 -1.27
N VAL A 121 -11.18 26.59 -2.56
CA VAL A 121 -11.30 27.99 -3.02
C VAL A 121 -12.62 28.59 -2.54
N ARG A 122 -13.72 27.87 -2.74
CA ARG A 122 -15.06 28.31 -2.29
C ARG A 122 -15.09 28.61 -0.80
N LYS A 123 -14.63 27.66 0.04
CA LYS A 123 -14.61 27.84 1.51
C LYS A 123 -13.70 28.99 1.95
N ALA A 124 -12.58 29.20 1.27
CA ALA A 124 -11.67 30.31 1.56
C ALA A 124 -12.32 31.67 1.24
N LEU A 125 -12.99 31.77 0.09
CA LEU A 125 -13.80 32.92 -0.31
C LEU A 125 -14.92 33.20 0.70
N GLU A 126 -15.74 32.20 1.01
CA GLU A 126 -16.84 32.30 1.98
C GLU A 126 -16.37 32.86 3.32
N ARG A 127 -15.31 32.27 3.88
CA ARG A 127 -14.75 32.71 5.17
C ARG A 127 -14.27 34.16 5.15
N LYS A 128 -13.62 34.58 4.05
CA LYS A 128 -13.04 35.93 3.95
C LYS A 128 -14.09 36.99 3.66
N LEU A 129 -15.10 36.68 2.85
CA LEU A 129 -16.26 37.53 2.61
C LEU A 129 -17.10 37.71 3.87
N ALA A 130 -17.35 36.62 4.61
CA ALA A 130 -18.05 36.67 5.90
C ALA A 130 -17.29 37.54 6.91
N LYS A 131 -15.96 37.39 7.00
CA LYS A 131 -15.13 38.23 7.89
C LYS A 131 -15.11 39.71 7.50
N ALA A 132 -15.21 40.02 6.21
CA ALA A 132 -15.25 41.39 5.70
C ALA A 132 -16.66 42.01 5.71
N GLY A 133 -17.71 41.25 6.00
CA GLY A 133 -19.10 41.71 5.97
C GLY A 133 -19.60 42.06 4.56
N ILE A 134 -19.04 41.43 3.52
CA ILE A 134 -19.34 41.75 2.13
C ILE A 134 -20.29 40.70 1.54
N SER A 135 -21.42 41.14 1.01
CA SER A 135 -22.29 40.32 0.17
C SER A 135 -21.70 40.21 -1.22
N PHE A 136 -21.38 38.99 -1.66
CA PHE A 136 -20.71 38.74 -2.93
C PHE A 136 -21.24 37.43 -3.54
N ASP A 137 -21.44 37.43 -4.86
CA ASP A 137 -21.91 36.27 -5.61
C ASP A 137 -20.75 35.28 -5.83
N ILE A 138 -20.70 34.26 -4.96
CA ILE A 138 -19.65 33.26 -4.98
C ILE A 138 -19.70 32.44 -6.27
N GLU A 139 -20.87 32.05 -6.77
CA GLU A 139 -20.97 31.24 -7.99
C GLU A 139 -20.39 31.98 -9.19
N LYS A 140 -20.73 33.25 -9.34
CA LYS A 140 -20.21 34.09 -10.43
C LYS A 140 -18.70 34.26 -10.38
N ALA A 141 -18.10 34.37 -9.19
CA ALA A 141 -16.63 34.32 -9.09
C ALA A 141 -16.07 32.94 -9.41
N MET A 142 -16.72 31.88 -8.93
CA MET A 142 -16.29 30.52 -9.21
C MET A 142 -16.35 30.19 -10.71
N GLU A 143 -17.26 30.74 -11.49
CA GLU A 143 -17.25 30.64 -12.97
C GLU A 143 -15.95 31.18 -13.58
N THR A 144 -15.39 32.25 -13.01
CA THR A 144 -14.13 32.86 -13.48
C THR A 144 -12.90 32.11 -12.97
N ILE A 145 -12.98 31.52 -11.77
CA ILE A 145 -11.85 30.87 -11.10
C ILE A 145 -11.72 29.39 -11.48
N ARG A 146 -12.84 28.67 -11.64
CA ARG A 146 -12.89 27.23 -11.94
C ARG A 146 -11.99 26.82 -13.12
N PRO A 147 -11.93 27.57 -14.25
CA PRO A 147 -11.01 27.24 -15.35
C PRO A 147 -9.52 27.37 -14.99
N GLN A 148 -9.19 28.11 -13.93
CA GLN A 148 -7.82 28.36 -13.45
C GLN A 148 -7.39 27.34 -12.38
N ILE A 149 -8.33 26.60 -11.80
CA ILE A 149 -8.06 25.51 -10.85
C ILE A 149 -7.64 24.28 -11.66
N VAL A 150 -6.36 24.20 -11.99
CA VAL A 150 -5.78 23.02 -12.65
C VAL A 150 -5.11 22.18 -11.56
N PRO A 151 -5.58 20.95 -11.29
CA PRO A 151 -4.87 20.04 -10.40
C PRO A 151 -3.49 19.79 -11.00
N ARG A 152 -2.43 20.31 -10.36
CA ARG A 152 -1.05 20.05 -10.78
C ARG A 152 -0.62 18.69 -10.24
N LEU A 153 -1.25 17.65 -10.77
CA LEU A 153 -0.82 16.29 -10.56
C LEU A 153 0.50 16.10 -11.29
N ARG A 154 1.45 15.51 -10.58
CA ARG A 154 2.76 15.18 -11.11
C ARG A 154 3.13 13.75 -10.69
N PRO A 155 4.05 13.11 -11.44
CA PRO A 155 4.63 11.86 -10.99
C PRO A 155 5.27 12.02 -9.61
N ALA A 156 5.24 10.96 -8.80
CA ALA A 156 5.81 10.99 -7.47
C ALA A 156 7.32 11.30 -7.50
N PRO A 157 7.83 12.35 -6.82
CA PRO A 157 9.27 12.52 -6.66
C PRO A 157 9.82 11.44 -5.72
N ALA A 158 11.14 11.47 -5.46
CA ALA A 158 11.69 10.68 -4.36
C ALA A 158 11.06 11.13 -3.04
N ILE A 159 10.50 10.19 -2.28
CA ILE A 159 9.78 10.43 -1.03
C ILE A 159 10.61 9.88 0.13
N ARG A 160 10.64 10.62 1.24
CA ARG A 160 11.13 10.09 2.51
C ARG A 160 9.99 9.35 3.19
N SER A 161 10.13 8.04 3.34
CA SER A 161 9.25 7.24 4.18
C SER A 161 10.11 6.40 5.11
N SER A 162 9.75 6.37 6.39
CA SER A 162 10.11 5.25 7.26
C SER A 162 9.15 4.11 6.97
N PHE A 163 9.65 2.88 7.08
CA PHE A 163 8.83 1.69 6.91
C PHE A 163 9.27 0.68 7.95
N ASN A 164 8.38 0.32 8.86
CA ASN A 164 8.72 -0.47 10.02
C ASN A 164 7.76 -1.66 10.13
N ILE A 165 7.80 -2.55 9.14
CA ILE A 165 6.93 -3.74 9.08
C ILE A 165 7.61 -5.03 9.58
N TRP A 166 8.90 -4.96 9.90
CA TRP A 166 9.71 -6.13 10.25
C TRP A 166 10.08 -6.19 11.73
N HIS A 167 9.23 -5.65 12.60
CA HIS A 167 9.42 -5.72 14.05
C HIS A 167 8.07 -5.72 14.77
N ASP A 168 8.08 -6.15 16.04
CA ASP A 168 7.02 -5.93 17.03
C ASP A 168 5.57 -6.23 16.56
N VAL A 169 4.74 -5.19 16.39
CA VAL A 169 3.30 -5.35 16.13
C VAL A 169 3.01 -5.91 14.73
N PRO A 170 3.59 -5.41 13.63
CA PRO A 170 3.46 -6.04 12.31
C PRO A 170 3.77 -7.54 12.27
N TYR A 171 4.79 -8.00 12.99
CA TYR A 171 5.09 -9.43 13.12
C TYR A 171 3.97 -10.21 13.83
N ARG A 172 3.42 -9.64 14.91
CA ARG A 172 2.26 -10.23 15.61
C ARG A 172 1.03 -10.30 14.70
N VAL A 173 0.80 -9.29 13.86
CA VAL A 173 -0.31 -9.31 12.89
C VAL A 173 -0.06 -10.36 11.79
N ALA A 174 1.16 -10.50 11.26
CA ALA A 174 1.48 -11.56 10.31
C ALA A 174 1.26 -12.96 10.93
N ALA A 175 1.72 -13.17 12.16
CA ALA A 175 1.47 -14.41 12.89
C ALA A 175 -0.03 -14.66 13.12
N LYS A 176 -0.80 -13.63 13.51
CA LYS A 176 -2.26 -13.68 13.64
C LYS A 176 -2.94 -14.11 12.35
N ILE A 177 -2.55 -13.55 11.20
CA ILE A 177 -3.13 -13.89 9.89
C ILE A 177 -2.96 -15.39 9.61
N ALA A 178 -1.74 -15.90 9.78
CA ALA A 178 -1.45 -17.33 9.61
C ALA A 178 -2.22 -18.18 10.64
N PHE A 179 -2.21 -17.80 11.91
CA PHE A 179 -2.88 -18.55 12.98
C PHE A 179 -4.41 -18.57 12.82
N ASN A 180 -5.02 -17.47 12.38
CA ASN A 180 -6.44 -17.39 12.02
C ASN A 180 -6.76 -18.34 10.85
N LEU A 181 -5.92 -18.38 9.80
CA LEU A 181 -6.13 -19.30 8.69
C LEU A 181 -6.08 -20.75 9.15
N LEU A 182 -5.10 -21.11 9.99
CA LEU A 182 -5.00 -22.44 10.55
C LEU A 182 -6.22 -22.75 11.43
N GLY A 183 -6.62 -21.85 12.33
CA GLY A 183 -7.76 -22.10 13.21
C GLY A 183 -9.10 -22.21 12.49
N ALA A 184 -9.26 -21.55 11.33
CA ALA A 184 -10.44 -21.70 10.49
C ALA A 184 -10.53 -23.07 9.81
N ASN A 185 -9.41 -23.75 9.58
CA ASN A 185 -9.35 -25.04 8.88
C ASN A 185 -9.12 -26.23 9.83
N GLU A 186 -8.33 -26.05 10.89
CA GLU A 186 -7.88 -27.06 11.84
C GLU A 186 -8.13 -26.62 13.30
N PRO A 187 -9.39 -26.35 13.70
CA PRO A 187 -9.73 -25.76 15.00
C PRO A 187 -9.30 -26.61 16.20
N GLN A 188 -9.25 -27.95 16.06
CA GLN A 188 -8.82 -28.84 17.15
C GLN A 188 -7.30 -28.85 17.32
N LEU A 189 -6.55 -28.79 16.21
CA LEU A 189 -5.10 -28.73 16.24
C LEU A 189 -4.62 -27.45 16.92
N VAL A 190 -5.18 -26.30 16.52
CA VAL A 190 -4.84 -24.99 17.11
C VAL A 190 -5.36 -24.79 18.52
N LEU A 191 -5.87 -25.82 19.20
CA LEU A 191 -6.16 -25.80 20.64
C LEU A 191 -5.10 -26.56 21.45
N GLY A 192 -4.18 -27.27 20.79
CA GLY A 192 -3.04 -27.94 21.43
C GLY A 192 -2.11 -26.99 22.20
N ASP A 193 -1.44 -27.51 23.21
CA ASP A 193 -0.51 -26.74 24.05
C ASP A 193 0.76 -26.33 23.29
N GLU A 194 1.11 -27.05 22.23
CA GLU A 194 2.24 -26.76 21.34
C GLU A 194 2.15 -25.37 20.68
N PHE A 195 0.94 -24.83 20.55
CA PHE A 195 0.68 -23.50 19.99
C PHE A 195 0.64 -22.38 21.05
N ASP A 196 0.85 -22.67 22.35
CA ASP A 196 0.71 -21.64 23.39
C ASP A 196 1.75 -20.53 23.25
N SER A 197 2.95 -20.87 22.81
CA SER A 197 4.01 -19.88 22.53
C SER A 197 3.55 -18.84 21.50
N ILE A 198 3.01 -19.29 20.35
CA ILE A 198 2.55 -18.36 19.32
C ILE A 198 1.30 -17.59 19.76
N ARG A 199 0.38 -18.21 20.53
CA ARG A 199 -0.77 -17.51 21.10
C ARG A 199 -0.33 -16.36 22.02
N GLN A 200 0.63 -16.61 22.92
CA GLN A 200 1.13 -15.59 23.83
C GLN A 200 1.92 -14.49 23.11
N PHE A 201 2.68 -14.85 22.06
CA PHE A 201 3.31 -13.86 21.19
C PHE A 201 2.26 -12.95 20.51
N ILE A 202 1.22 -13.53 19.91
CA ILE A 202 0.17 -12.76 19.23
C ILE A 202 -0.63 -11.92 20.23
N LEU A 203 -1.10 -12.49 21.34
CA LEU A 203 -1.95 -11.81 22.32
C LEU A 203 -1.20 -10.73 23.11
N ASN A 204 0.00 -11.07 23.60
CA ASN A 204 0.65 -10.29 24.65
C ASN A 204 2.03 -9.76 24.25
N GLY A 205 2.50 -10.07 23.03
CA GLY A 205 3.86 -9.72 22.60
C GLY A 205 4.95 -10.47 23.35
N ALA A 206 4.61 -11.60 23.98
CA ALA A 206 5.58 -12.44 24.69
C ALA A 206 6.69 -12.88 23.73
N GLN A 207 7.95 -12.72 24.13
CA GLN A 207 9.10 -13.04 23.29
C GLN A 207 9.57 -14.49 23.56
N PRO A 208 9.26 -15.46 22.68
CA PRO A 208 9.81 -16.80 22.81
C PRO A 208 11.32 -16.82 22.58
N THR A 209 11.99 -17.89 23.03
CA THR A 209 13.44 -18.06 22.88
C THR A 209 13.90 -17.97 21.43
N VAL A 210 13.10 -18.52 20.51
CA VAL A 210 13.28 -18.39 19.07
C VAL A 210 12.16 -17.48 18.58
N HIS A 211 12.53 -16.33 18.01
CA HIS A 211 11.55 -15.39 17.47
C HIS A 211 10.69 -16.10 16.42
N PRO A 212 9.35 -16.02 16.46
CA PRO A 212 8.51 -16.92 15.67
C PRO A 212 8.25 -16.41 14.25
N VAL A 213 8.72 -15.22 13.90
CA VAL A 213 8.52 -14.60 12.59
C VAL A 213 9.86 -14.17 12.01
N GLU A 214 10.11 -14.54 10.77
CA GLU A 214 11.32 -14.20 10.02
C GLU A 214 10.97 -13.59 8.67
N VAL A 215 11.82 -12.70 8.17
CA VAL A 215 11.73 -12.21 6.78
C VAL A 215 12.15 -13.35 5.85
N CYS A 216 11.40 -13.59 4.77
CA CYS A 216 11.74 -14.65 3.83
C CYS A 216 11.77 -14.16 2.38
N SER A 217 12.69 -14.71 1.58
CA SER A 217 12.83 -14.35 0.17
C SER A 217 11.79 -15.08 -0.67
N LEU A 218 10.57 -14.54 -0.67
CA LEU A 218 9.45 -15.07 -1.43
C LEU A 218 8.82 -13.93 -2.24
N ASP A 219 8.80 -14.09 -3.56
CA ASP A 219 8.24 -13.15 -4.51
C ASP A 219 7.16 -13.84 -5.36
N LEU A 220 5.89 -13.48 -5.12
CA LEU A 220 4.72 -14.04 -5.80
C LEU A 220 4.56 -13.53 -7.23
N ARG A 221 5.33 -12.49 -7.60
CA ARG A 221 5.31 -11.84 -8.92
C ARG A 221 6.20 -12.58 -9.93
N GLY A 222 7.28 -13.19 -9.45
CA GLY A 222 8.43 -13.63 -10.27
C GLY A 222 8.30 -14.96 -11.00
N SER A 223 7.14 -15.62 -10.99
CA SER A 223 6.94 -16.85 -11.75
C SER A 223 6.56 -16.54 -13.20
N GLU A 224 7.52 -16.62 -14.14
CA GLU A 224 7.27 -16.35 -15.57
C GLU A 224 6.18 -17.26 -16.18
N THR A 225 5.94 -18.43 -15.58
CA THR A 225 5.00 -19.43 -16.12
C THR A 225 3.65 -19.49 -15.39
N ASN A 226 3.55 -18.89 -14.19
CA ASN A 226 2.31 -18.79 -13.41
C ASN A 226 2.50 -17.75 -12.29
N PRO A 227 2.48 -16.44 -12.60
CA PRO A 227 2.50 -15.43 -11.55
C PRO A 227 1.20 -15.58 -10.74
N ILE A 228 1.33 -15.64 -9.42
CA ILE A 228 0.16 -15.78 -8.54
C ILE A 228 -0.68 -14.51 -8.62
N GLY A 229 -0.02 -13.35 -8.56
CA GLY A 229 -0.56 -12.02 -8.83
C GLY A 229 0.43 -10.93 -8.43
N GLU A 230 0.46 -9.81 -9.16
CA GLU A 230 1.52 -8.79 -9.03
C GLU A 230 1.53 -8.11 -7.65
N LEU A 231 0.36 -7.87 -7.05
CA LEU A 231 0.23 -7.23 -5.73
C LEU A 231 -0.71 -8.01 -4.81
N ASP A 232 -0.80 -9.32 -5.03
CA ASP A 232 -1.67 -10.17 -4.23
C ASP A 232 -1.19 -10.23 -2.77
N HIS A 233 -2.14 -10.29 -1.85
CA HIS A 233 -1.86 -10.67 -0.47
C HIS A 233 -2.07 -12.18 -0.32
N LEU A 234 -1.16 -12.86 0.36
CA LEU A 234 -1.23 -14.31 0.58
C LEU A 234 -1.11 -14.60 2.07
N ALA A 235 -1.98 -15.45 2.57
CA ALA A 235 -1.79 -16.20 3.80
C ALA A 235 -1.75 -17.68 3.43
N MET A 236 -0.76 -18.42 3.91
CA MET A 236 -0.65 -19.85 3.67
C MET A 236 -0.16 -20.53 4.94
N VAL A 237 -0.68 -21.71 5.26
CA VAL A 237 -0.20 -22.51 6.39
C VAL A 237 -0.05 -23.94 5.94
N CYS A 238 1.13 -24.50 6.14
CA CYS A 238 1.38 -25.92 5.88
C CYS A 238 1.89 -26.62 7.14
N GLY A 239 1.51 -27.89 7.30
CA GLY A 239 2.07 -28.80 8.29
C GLY A 239 2.81 -29.93 7.59
N ASP A 240 4.01 -30.24 8.07
CA ASP A 240 4.85 -31.34 7.59
C ASP A 240 4.97 -32.38 8.70
N ALA A 241 4.39 -33.57 8.48
CA ALA A 241 4.37 -34.63 9.49
C ALA A 241 5.76 -35.23 9.74
N SER A 242 6.67 -35.14 8.76
CA SER A 242 8.03 -35.67 8.85
C SER A 242 8.94 -34.79 9.70
N THR A 243 8.82 -33.46 9.57
CA THR A 243 9.57 -32.50 10.38
C THR A 243 8.85 -32.13 11.67
N ARG A 244 7.53 -32.44 11.76
CA ARG A 244 6.63 -32.06 12.85
C ARG A 244 6.43 -30.55 12.96
N GLU A 245 6.70 -29.80 11.89
CA GLU A 245 6.59 -28.34 11.89
C GLU A 245 5.25 -27.90 11.31
N VAL A 246 4.65 -26.88 11.92
CA VAL A 246 3.54 -26.13 11.36
C VAL A 246 4.01 -24.70 11.08
N ILE A 247 4.06 -24.34 9.80
CA ILE A 247 4.60 -23.07 9.32
C ILE A 247 3.54 -22.27 8.58
N GLY A 248 3.52 -20.96 8.86
CA GLY A 248 2.74 -19.96 8.15
C GLY A 248 3.61 -19.14 7.21
N VAL A 249 3.03 -18.66 6.12
CA VAL A 249 3.58 -17.66 5.22
C VAL A 249 2.56 -16.55 5.08
N VAL A 250 3.01 -15.31 5.25
CA VAL A 250 2.21 -14.14 4.94
C VAL A 250 2.99 -13.25 3.99
N THR A 251 2.40 -12.89 2.86
CA THR A 251 2.98 -11.96 1.89
C THR A 251 2.04 -10.80 1.68
N TYR A 252 2.54 -9.57 1.79
CA TYR A 252 1.82 -8.37 1.38
C TYR A 252 2.35 -7.83 0.06
N PHE A 253 1.43 -7.37 -0.81
CA PHE A 253 1.76 -6.75 -2.09
C PHE A 253 2.74 -7.60 -2.93
N GLY A 254 2.53 -8.92 -2.97
CA GLY A 254 3.31 -9.86 -3.76
C GLY A 254 4.74 -10.14 -3.29
N VAL A 255 5.36 -9.29 -2.47
CA VAL A 255 6.81 -9.39 -2.17
C VAL A 255 7.20 -9.20 -0.71
N LEU A 256 6.40 -8.49 0.11
CA LEU A 256 6.73 -8.26 1.52
C LEU A 256 6.37 -9.53 2.30
N SER A 257 7.34 -10.44 2.45
CA SER A 257 7.08 -11.82 2.83
C SER A 257 7.68 -12.19 4.18
N PHE A 258 6.84 -12.83 5.00
CA PHE A 258 7.13 -13.28 6.36
C PHE A 258 6.88 -14.78 6.45
N LEU A 259 7.80 -15.48 7.10
CA LEU A 259 7.69 -16.88 7.45
C LEU A 259 7.45 -16.99 8.96
N ILE A 260 6.45 -17.75 9.37
CA ILE A 260 5.97 -17.84 10.74
C ILE A 260 6.09 -19.27 11.22
N LYS A 261 6.79 -19.51 12.33
CA LYS A 261 6.76 -20.79 13.04
C LYS A 261 5.57 -20.79 13.99
N LEU A 262 4.54 -21.60 13.70
CA LEU A 262 3.34 -21.67 14.53
C LEU A 262 3.51 -22.68 15.68
N ALA A 263 4.02 -23.88 15.40
CA ALA A 263 4.30 -24.91 16.40
C ALA A 263 5.22 -26.02 15.88
N ASP A 264 5.78 -26.79 16.81
CA ASP A 264 6.33 -28.12 16.55
C ASP A 264 5.39 -29.15 17.22
N CYS A 265 4.68 -29.95 16.45
CA CYS A 265 3.70 -30.91 16.97
C CYS A 265 3.57 -32.18 16.10
N SER A 266 3.10 -33.27 16.69
CA SER A 266 2.82 -34.50 15.93
C SER A 266 1.59 -34.30 15.04
N LEU A 267 1.73 -34.58 13.74
CA LEU A 267 0.66 -34.44 12.75
C LEU A 267 0.21 -35.82 12.23
N ASN A 268 -1.06 -35.93 11.87
CA ASN A 268 -1.62 -37.16 11.27
C ASN A 268 -1.26 -37.32 9.79
N GLY A 269 -0.74 -36.27 9.17
CA GLY A 269 -0.34 -36.21 7.77
C GLY A 269 0.00 -34.78 7.39
N ASP A 270 0.57 -34.62 6.20
CA ASP A 270 0.87 -33.30 5.65
C ASP A 270 -0.42 -32.57 5.26
N PHE A 271 -0.43 -31.25 5.43
CA PHE A 271 -1.53 -30.41 4.98
C PHE A 271 -1.01 -29.07 4.49
N CYS A 272 -1.78 -28.41 3.62
CA CYS A 272 -1.56 -26.99 3.35
C CYS A 272 -2.85 -26.27 2.98
N TYR A 273 -3.07 -25.10 3.58
CA TYR A 273 -4.18 -24.20 3.33
C TYR A 273 -3.66 -22.86 2.84
N SER A 274 -4.35 -22.25 1.88
CA SER A 274 -4.01 -20.92 1.39
C SER A 274 -5.24 -20.03 1.27
N TYR A 275 -5.05 -18.75 1.54
CA TYR A 275 -6.01 -17.69 1.30
C TYR A 275 -5.31 -16.53 0.61
N ARG A 276 -5.79 -16.18 -0.59
CA ARG A 276 -5.21 -15.14 -1.43
C ARG A 276 -6.23 -14.05 -1.72
N VAL A 277 -5.77 -12.80 -1.68
CA VAL A 277 -6.55 -11.62 -2.06
C VAL A 277 -5.87 -10.96 -3.26
N ASP A 278 -6.56 -10.95 -4.40
CA ASP A 278 -6.21 -10.17 -5.58
C ASP A 278 -6.69 -8.73 -5.39
N GLN A 279 -5.72 -7.85 -5.13
CA GLN A 279 -5.98 -6.46 -4.76
C GLN A 279 -6.63 -5.64 -5.90
N PHE A 280 -6.37 -6.01 -7.17
CA PHE A 280 -6.88 -5.29 -8.34
C PHE A 280 -8.09 -5.94 -8.98
N GLY A 281 -8.06 -7.26 -9.16
CA GLY A 281 -9.18 -8.03 -9.67
C GLY A 281 -10.33 -8.15 -8.67
N ARG A 282 -10.09 -7.78 -7.39
CA ARG A 282 -11.08 -7.81 -6.31
C ARG A 282 -11.72 -9.19 -6.16
N ARG A 283 -10.88 -10.22 -6.30
CA ARG A 283 -11.25 -11.62 -6.13
C ARG A 283 -10.40 -12.19 -5.03
N ASP A 284 -10.99 -13.08 -4.27
CA ASP A 284 -10.26 -13.87 -3.31
C ASP A 284 -10.35 -15.36 -3.67
N ARG A 285 -9.34 -16.11 -3.26
CA ARG A 285 -9.21 -17.53 -3.58
C ARG A 285 -8.76 -18.27 -2.34
N VAL A 286 -9.34 -19.44 -2.13
CA VAL A 286 -8.94 -20.37 -1.07
C VAL A 286 -8.39 -21.62 -1.72
N ASN A 287 -7.24 -22.11 -1.26
CA ASN A 287 -6.60 -23.35 -1.70
C ASN A 287 -6.42 -23.45 -3.23
N GLY A 288 -5.95 -22.36 -3.85
CA GLY A 288 -5.72 -22.37 -5.30
C GLY A 288 -4.54 -23.27 -5.70
N GLU A 289 -4.59 -23.81 -6.91
CA GLU A 289 -3.56 -24.73 -7.42
C GLU A 289 -2.19 -24.06 -7.55
N SER A 290 -2.16 -22.76 -7.84
CA SER A 290 -0.92 -21.99 -7.98
C SER A 290 -0.16 -21.87 -6.66
N GLU A 291 -0.89 -21.69 -5.56
CA GLU A 291 -0.39 -21.58 -4.20
C GLU A 291 0.11 -22.93 -3.71
N ALA A 292 -0.60 -24.02 -4.04
CA ALA A 292 -0.19 -25.38 -3.71
C ALA A 292 1.16 -25.79 -4.35
N ARG A 293 1.58 -25.11 -5.43
CA ARG A 293 2.87 -25.34 -6.11
C ARG A 293 3.98 -24.39 -5.63
N LEU A 294 3.66 -23.46 -4.73
CA LEU A 294 4.61 -22.49 -4.24
C LEU A 294 5.70 -23.18 -3.41
N ARG A 295 6.96 -22.90 -3.72
CA ARG A 295 8.09 -23.37 -2.91
C ARG A 295 8.33 -22.40 -1.77
N VAL A 296 8.04 -22.83 -0.55
CA VAL A 296 8.25 -22.05 0.67
C VAL A 296 9.63 -22.38 1.25
N PRO A 297 10.45 -21.37 1.59
CA PRO A 297 11.70 -21.58 2.32
C PRO A 297 11.46 -22.25 3.68
N ARG A 298 12.43 -23.02 4.19
CA ARG A 298 12.29 -23.61 5.53
C ARG A 298 12.51 -22.56 6.61
N PHE A 299 11.79 -22.67 7.72
CA PHE A 299 11.95 -21.71 8.84
C PHE A 299 13.37 -21.73 9.40
N GLY A 300 13.98 -22.92 9.49
CA GLY A 300 15.37 -23.10 9.90
C GLY A 300 16.41 -22.45 8.97
N GLU A 301 16.06 -22.11 7.73
CA GLU A 301 16.94 -21.40 6.80
C GLU A 301 16.86 -19.89 7.03
N CYS A 302 15.64 -19.35 7.18
CA CYS A 302 15.43 -17.92 7.44
C CYS A 302 15.91 -17.50 8.84
N SER A 303 15.70 -18.34 9.87
CA SER A 303 16.13 -18.06 11.25
C SER A 303 17.65 -18.10 11.47
N ARG A 304 18.43 -18.49 10.45
CA ARG A 304 19.90 -18.42 10.48
C ARG A 304 20.44 -17.08 9.98
N LEU A 305 19.61 -16.25 9.37
CA LEU A 305 20.02 -14.93 8.95
C LEU A 305 20.37 -14.10 10.19
N SER A 306 21.47 -13.37 10.10
CA SER A 306 21.73 -12.28 11.04
C SER A 306 20.65 -11.22 10.94
N PHE A 307 20.54 -10.38 11.98
CA PHE A 307 19.61 -9.26 11.97
C PHE A 307 19.87 -8.34 10.77
N GLU A 308 21.14 -8.07 10.46
CA GLU A 308 21.57 -7.27 9.32
C GLU A 308 21.14 -7.88 7.98
N GLU A 309 21.34 -9.19 7.78
CA GLU A 309 20.90 -9.89 6.57
C GLU A 309 19.38 -9.87 6.42
N GLY A 310 18.64 -10.04 7.52
CA GLY A 310 17.19 -9.90 7.54
C GLY A 310 16.73 -8.49 7.15
N CYS A 311 17.39 -7.45 7.68
CA CYS A 311 17.14 -6.06 7.31
C CYS A 311 17.46 -5.77 5.84
N ASP A 312 18.58 -6.28 5.32
CA ASP A 312 18.96 -6.10 3.92
C ASP A 312 17.96 -6.77 2.97
N LEU A 313 17.49 -7.97 3.31
CA LEU A 313 16.43 -8.65 2.57
C LEU A 313 15.12 -7.85 2.57
N ALA A 314 14.70 -7.38 3.74
CA ALA A 314 13.54 -6.50 3.91
C ALA A 314 13.64 -5.24 3.04
N ILE A 315 14.78 -4.56 3.08
CA ILE A 315 15.06 -3.37 2.26
C ILE A 315 15.00 -3.71 0.77
N ALA A 316 15.54 -4.86 0.35
CA ALA A 316 15.50 -5.29 -1.03
C ALA A 316 14.05 -5.54 -1.51
N GLN A 317 13.20 -6.17 -0.70
CA GLN A 317 11.78 -6.36 -1.00
C GLN A 317 11.04 -5.03 -1.16
N VAL A 318 11.24 -4.09 -0.24
CA VAL A 318 10.61 -2.76 -0.33
C VAL A 318 11.12 -1.98 -1.54
N LYS A 319 12.42 -2.00 -1.83
CA LYS A 319 12.98 -1.38 -3.04
C LYS A 319 12.35 -1.96 -4.30
N SER A 320 12.13 -3.27 -4.34
CA SER A 320 11.47 -3.93 -5.46
C SER A 320 10.00 -3.51 -5.58
N LEU A 321 9.26 -3.44 -4.47
CA LEU A 321 7.87 -2.96 -4.47
C LEU A 321 7.74 -1.49 -4.91
N PHE A 322 8.73 -0.64 -4.57
CA PHE A 322 8.76 0.75 -5.03
C PHE A 322 8.80 0.88 -6.56
N VAL A 323 9.35 -0.11 -7.28
CA VAL A 323 9.32 -0.13 -8.75
C VAL A 323 7.88 -0.25 -9.25
N ASP A 324 7.10 -1.17 -8.67
CA ASP A 324 5.70 -1.39 -9.05
C ASP A 324 4.84 -0.19 -8.66
N VAL A 325 5.03 0.36 -7.46
CA VAL A 325 4.37 1.59 -7.00
C VAL A 325 4.61 2.72 -7.99
N HIS A 326 5.86 2.92 -8.40
CA HIS A 326 6.23 3.97 -9.32
C HIS A 326 5.57 3.79 -10.68
N ARG A 327 5.60 2.57 -11.21
CA ARG A 327 4.96 2.21 -12.48
C ARG A 327 3.46 2.51 -12.43
N LEU A 328 2.76 2.00 -11.42
CA LEU A 328 1.31 2.15 -11.28
C LEU A 328 0.88 3.59 -11.00
N GLN A 329 1.65 4.35 -10.23
CA GLN A 329 1.39 5.78 -10.05
C GLN A 329 1.59 6.57 -11.33
N LEU A 330 2.56 6.19 -12.16
CA LEU A 330 2.79 6.82 -13.45
C LEU A 330 1.62 6.49 -14.40
N ASP A 331 1.17 5.24 -14.45
CA ASP A 331 0.01 4.80 -15.22
C ASP A 331 -1.26 5.54 -14.77
N GLY A 332 -1.52 5.63 -13.46
CA GLY A 332 -2.65 6.36 -12.90
C GLY A 332 -2.59 7.86 -13.18
N TRP A 333 -1.40 8.46 -13.11
CA TRP A 333 -1.21 9.86 -13.49
C TRP A 333 -1.52 10.10 -14.97
N PHE A 334 -0.97 9.28 -15.88
CA PHE A 334 -1.29 9.38 -17.31
C PHE A 334 -2.79 9.19 -17.58
N GLY A 335 -3.43 8.23 -16.91
CA GLY A 335 -4.88 8.04 -16.95
C GLY A 335 -5.63 9.32 -16.55
N SER A 336 -5.25 9.94 -15.42
CA SER A 336 -5.89 11.18 -14.94
C SER A 336 -5.70 12.38 -15.88
N VAL A 337 -4.53 12.49 -16.52
CA VAL A 337 -4.26 13.53 -17.53
C VAL A 337 -5.16 13.29 -18.75
N THR A 338 -5.22 12.05 -19.22
CA THR A 338 -6.05 11.64 -20.37
C THR A 338 -7.53 11.92 -20.11
N GLU A 339 -8.07 11.44 -18.98
CA GLU A 339 -9.48 11.62 -18.61
C GLU A 339 -9.88 13.10 -18.54
N ARG A 340 -9.03 13.96 -17.96
CA ARG A 340 -9.31 15.40 -17.84
C ARG A 340 -9.37 16.09 -19.20
N HIS A 341 -8.38 15.86 -20.06
CA HIS A 341 -8.36 16.49 -21.39
C HIS A 341 -9.49 15.95 -22.27
N TRP A 342 -9.78 14.66 -22.18
CA TRP A 342 -10.88 14.03 -22.91
C TRP A 342 -12.26 14.56 -22.48
N ALA A 343 -12.51 14.64 -21.17
CA ALA A 343 -13.75 15.20 -20.63
C ALA A 343 -13.95 16.66 -21.05
N LYS A 344 -12.87 17.46 -21.05
CA LYS A 344 -12.90 18.86 -21.51
C LYS A 344 -13.23 18.97 -22.99
N ALA A 345 -12.65 18.13 -23.83
CA ALA A 345 -12.90 18.13 -25.27
C ALA A 345 -14.33 17.73 -25.63
N LEU A 346 -14.87 16.72 -24.93
CA LEU A 346 -16.24 16.28 -25.14
C LEU A 346 -17.27 17.24 -24.53
N SER A 347 -16.86 18.17 -23.66
CA SER A 347 -17.76 19.11 -22.96
C SER A 347 -18.97 18.41 -22.30
N GLY A 348 -18.81 17.14 -21.92
CA GLY A 348 -19.88 16.32 -21.35
C GLY A 348 -20.95 15.82 -22.33
N ALA A 349 -20.77 15.96 -23.66
CA ALA A 349 -21.69 15.43 -24.67
C ALA A 349 -21.26 14.00 -25.10
N PRO A 350 -21.94 12.92 -24.64
CA PRO A 350 -21.60 11.57 -25.03
C PRO A 350 -21.85 11.38 -26.54
N GLY A 351 -20.90 10.79 -27.26
CA GLY A 351 -21.03 10.52 -28.69
C GLY A 351 -20.73 11.70 -29.63
N LYS A 352 -20.26 12.84 -29.10
CA LYS A 352 -19.71 13.91 -29.95
C LYS A 352 -18.44 13.39 -30.65
N GLU A 353 -18.43 13.39 -31.98
CA GLU A 353 -17.19 13.22 -32.74
C GLU A 353 -16.33 14.47 -32.59
N LEU A 354 -15.05 14.27 -32.28
CA LEU A 354 -14.07 15.35 -32.19
C LEU A 354 -13.62 15.71 -33.61
N SER A 355 -13.54 17.01 -33.89
CA SER A 355 -12.90 17.48 -35.11
C SER A 355 -11.39 17.23 -35.07
N ASP A 356 -10.72 17.26 -36.22
CA ASP A 356 -9.25 17.20 -36.27
C ASP A 356 -8.60 18.34 -35.47
N GLU A 357 -9.21 19.52 -35.44
CA GLU A 357 -8.75 20.66 -34.63
C GLU A 357 -8.89 20.39 -33.13
N ASP A 358 -10.01 19.79 -32.70
CA ASP A 358 -10.23 19.39 -31.29
C ASP A 358 -9.19 18.33 -30.89
N LEU A 359 -8.92 17.34 -31.75
CA LEU A 359 -7.91 16.30 -31.53
C LEU A 359 -6.49 16.89 -31.43
N GLN A 360 -6.09 17.75 -32.36
CA GLN A 360 -4.79 18.41 -32.32
C GLN A 360 -4.60 19.24 -31.05
N ARG A 361 -5.66 19.95 -30.63
CA ARG A 361 -5.65 20.72 -29.38
C ARG A 361 -5.48 19.84 -28.15
N ILE A 362 -6.18 18.70 -28.09
CA ILE A 362 -6.02 17.72 -26.99
C ILE A 362 -4.59 17.19 -26.95
N ILE A 363 -4.04 16.80 -28.11
CA ILE A 363 -2.67 16.28 -28.22
C ILE A 363 -1.67 17.33 -27.72
N ALA A 364 -1.82 18.59 -28.13
CA ALA A 364 -0.94 19.67 -27.69
C ALA A 364 -0.98 19.87 -26.16
N LEU A 365 -2.17 19.89 -25.56
CA LEU A 365 -2.34 20.02 -24.11
C LEU A 365 -1.79 18.80 -23.34
N TYR A 366 -2.00 17.61 -23.90
CA TYR A 366 -1.49 16.35 -23.34
C TYR A 366 0.04 16.33 -23.33
N VAL A 367 0.67 16.69 -24.46
CA VAL A 367 2.14 16.79 -24.58
C VAL A 367 2.69 17.85 -23.63
N GLU A 368 2.10 19.05 -23.60
CA GLU A 368 2.54 20.14 -22.72
C GLU A 368 2.54 19.72 -21.25
N GLU A 369 1.46 19.11 -20.78
CA GLU A 369 1.33 18.69 -19.38
C GLU A 369 2.28 17.56 -19.02
N ILE A 370 2.44 16.57 -19.91
CA ILE A 370 3.37 15.44 -19.67
C ILE A 370 4.82 15.92 -19.67
N THR A 371 5.20 16.74 -20.66
CA THR A 371 6.55 17.30 -20.72
C THR A 371 6.84 18.13 -19.48
N THR A 372 5.90 18.98 -19.05
CA THR A 372 6.03 19.78 -17.83
C THR A 372 6.15 18.91 -16.58
N GLY A 373 5.30 17.88 -16.45
CA GLY A 373 5.29 16.98 -15.30
C GLY A 373 6.53 16.09 -15.19
N LEU A 374 7.11 15.69 -16.33
CA LEU A 374 8.32 14.85 -16.39
C LEU A 374 9.63 15.65 -16.37
N MET A 375 9.61 16.96 -16.67
CA MET A 375 10.83 17.77 -16.78
C MET A 375 11.77 17.63 -15.57
N PRO A 376 11.31 17.73 -14.30
CA PRO A 376 12.21 17.58 -13.16
C PRO A 376 12.92 16.22 -13.11
N ARG A 377 12.27 15.15 -13.57
CA ARG A 377 12.85 13.81 -13.63
C ARG A 377 13.86 13.68 -14.75
N ILE A 378 13.58 14.27 -15.92
CA ILE A 378 14.51 14.31 -17.06
C ILE A 378 15.79 15.06 -16.66
N GLU A 379 15.64 16.20 -15.98
CA GLU A 379 16.75 16.99 -15.45
C GLU A 379 17.56 16.21 -14.40
N ALA A 380 16.90 15.55 -13.45
CA ALA A 380 17.55 14.73 -12.43
C ALA A 380 18.28 13.51 -13.03
N ALA A 381 17.70 12.84 -14.03
CA ALA A 381 18.33 11.73 -14.73
C ALA A 381 19.52 12.20 -15.59
N SER A 382 19.41 13.37 -16.23
CA SER A 382 20.52 14.01 -16.94
C SER A 382 21.68 14.38 -16.00
N ARG A 383 21.37 14.88 -14.79
CA ARG A 383 22.37 15.20 -13.77
C ARG A 383 23.11 13.96 -13.29
N ARG A 384 22.38 12.90 -12.91
CA ARG A 384 22.98 11.62 -12.47
C ARG A 384 23.92 11.01 -13.50
N ARG A 385 23.51 10.96 -14.78
CA ARG A 385 24.38 10.47 -15.87
C ARG A 385 25.66 11.27 -16.04
N ARG A 386 25.61 12.59 -15.79
CA ARG A 386 26.81 13.44 -15.82
C ARG A 386 27.73 13.15 -14.65
N GLU A 387 27.18 13.04 -13.44
CA GLU A 387 27.93 12.69 -12.23
C GLU A 387 28.58 11.30 -12.34
N GLU A 388 27.87 10.31 -12.86
CA GLU A 388 28.39 8.95 -13.12
C GLU A 388 29.55 8.98 -14.14
N ALA A 389 29.38 9.71 -15.25
CA ALA A 389 30.42 9.84 -16.26
C ALA A 389 31.67 10.57 -15.73
N GLU A 390 31.50 11.56 -14.85
CA GLU A 390 32.62 12.23 -14.18
C GLU A 390 33.38 11.28 -13.26
N VAL A 391 32.68 10.47 -12.45
CA VAL A 391 33.30 9.46 -11.59
C VAL A 391 34.08 8.43 -12.42
N GLU A 392 33.47 7.89 -13.48
CA GLU A 392 34.12 6.92 -14.38
C GLU A 392 35.38 7.53 -15.03
N PHE A 393 35.30 8.79 -15.46
CA PHE A 393 36.45 9.52 -16.02
C PHE A 393 37.59 9.68 -15.00
N PHE A 394 37.29 10.05 -13.75
CA PHE A 394 38.31 10.15 -12.69
C PHE A 394 38.93 8.80 -12.33
N GLU A 395 38.14 7.73 -12.29
CA GLU A 395 38.65 6.37 -12.08
C GLU A 395 39.56 5.92 -13.22
N MET A 396 39.23 6.26 -14.48
CA MET A 396 40.08 6.00 -15.63
C MET A 396 41.42 6.77 -15.56
N LEU A 397 41.40 8.03 -15.16
CA LEU A 397 42.63 8.82 -14.97
C LEU A 397 43.52 8.22 -13.88
N LYS A 398 42.93 7.84 -12.74
CA LYS A 398 43.68 7.22 -11.64
C LYS A 398 44.35 5.91 -12.06
N LYS A 399 43.67 5.06 -12.82
CA LYS A 399 44.25 3.81 -13.35
C LYS A 399 45.40 4.05 -14.33
N ARG A 400 45.38 5.18 -15.06
CA ARG A 400 46.43 5.55 -16.01
C ARG A 400 47.69 6.05 -15.31
N ASP A 401 47.56 6.72 -14.17
CA ASP A 401 48.71 7.19 -13.38
C ASP A 401 49.37 6.05 -12.57
N GLU A 402 48.69 4.91 -12.40
CA GLU A 402 49.19 3.70 -11.73
C GLU A 402 49.93 2.73 -12.68
N THR A 403 49.89 2.96 -14.00
CA THR A 403 50.60 2.21 -15.05
C THR A 403 51.72 3.02 -15.67
#